data_AF-A0AAN7LVC6-F1
#
_entry.id   AF-A0AAN7LVC6-F1
#
_cell.length_a   1.000
_cell.length_b   1.000
_cell.length_c   1.000
_cell.angle_alpha   90.00
_cell.angle_beta   90.00
_cell.angle_gamma   90.00
#
_symmetry.space_group_name_H-M   'P 1'
#
loop_
_entity.id
_entity.type
_entity.pdbx_description
1 polymer ?
#
loop_
_entity_poly.entity_id
_entity_poly.type
_entity_poly.pdbx_seq_one_letter_code
_entity_poly.pdbx_strand_id
1 'polypeptide(L)'
;MSDQLIRYSHVGVALLCILFKICPCFKFGFIAANGTIIEAFKDEKRVHIIDFDINQGNQYITLVQTIDSIPQKVPSRTSLMRVYPSRMNGTSICTWSRVLNPKLVTVVEQDVNTNTAPSFSRFIEAYNYYSAMFDSLDATLPRESQDQINVERIVNSLVRERRG
;
A
#
# COMPACT_ATOMS: atom_id res chain seq x y z
N MET A 1 -2.26 24.27 15.77
CA MET A 1 -1.64 23.94 14.46
C MET A 1 -1.24 22.46 14.38
N SER A 2 -0.63 21.87 15.42
CA SER A 2 -0.30 20.44 15.49
C SER A 2 -1.53 19.50 15.47
N ASP A 3 -2.60 19.82 16.19
CA ASP A 3 -3.81 18.97 16.28
C ASP A 3 -4.62 18.86 14.99
N GLN A 4 -4.52 19.86 14.11
CA GLN A 4 -5.18 19.85 12.80
C GLN A 4 -4.40 18.94 11.84
N LEU A 5 -3.07 19.03 11.85
CA LEU A 5 -2.18 18.16 11.06
C LEU A 5 -2.31 16.68 11.49
N ILE A 6 -2.38 16.42 12.79
CA ILE A 6 -2.59 15.07 13.34
C ILE A 6 -3.97 14.53 12.94
N ARG A 7 -5.03 15.35 13.00
CA ARG A 7 -6.36 14.94 12.51
C ARG A 7 -6.40 14.66 11.01
N TYR A 8 -5.76 15.49 10.18
CA TYR A 8 -5.62 15.24 8.74
C TYR A 8 -4.90 13.92 8.46
N SER A 9 -3.90 13.57 9.26
CA SER A 9 -3.24 12.27 9.16
C SER A 9 -4.19 11.12 9.51
N HIS A 10 -5.01 11.24 10.56
CA HIS A 10 -5.99 10.21 10.93
C HIS A 10 -7.11 10.03 9.90
N VAL A 11 -7.66 11.11 9.34
CA VAL A 11 -8.73 11.04 8.34
C VAL A 11 -8.18 10.56 6.99
N GLY A 12 -6.99 11.01 6.61
CA GLY A 12 -6.28 10.51 5.42
C GLY A 12 -5.95 9.03 5.53
N VAL A 13 -5.48 8.57 6.70
CA VAL A 13 -5.26 7.15 6.99
C VAL A 13 -6.58 6.36 6.96
N ALA A 14 -7.68 6.89 7.49
CA ALA A 14 -8.98 6.23 7.46
C ALA A 14 -9.52 6.09 6.03
N LEU A 15 -9.42 7.14 5.21
CA LEU A 15 -9.78 7.07 3.79
C LEU A 15 -8.92 6.04 3.07
N LEU A 16 -7.59 6.08 3.25
CA LEU A 16 -6.67 5.11 2.66
C LEU A 16 -6.99 3.67 3.10
N CYS A 17 -7.33 3.43 4.36
CA CYS A 17 -7.74 2.11 4.85
C CYS A 17 -9.01 1.59 4.16
N ILE A 18 -9.96 2.48 3.88
CA ILE A 18 -11.21 2.15 3.21
C ILE A 18 -10.97 1.88 1.72
N LEU A 19 -10.16 2.72 1.06
CA LEU A 19 -9.68 2.50 -0.31
C LEU A 19 -9.01 1.14 -0.46
N PHE A 20 -8.12 0.80 0.47
CA PHE A 20 -7.45 -0.50 0.52
C PHE A 20 -8.40 -1.67 0.72
N LYS A 21 -9.58 -1.50 1.32
CA LYS A 21 -10.54 -2.59 1.51
C LYS A 21 -11.38 -2.83 0.28
N ILE A 22 -11.79 -1.75 -0.38
CA ILE A 22 -12.87 -1.73 -1.37
C ILE A 22 -12.35 -1.78 -2.79
N CYS A 23 -11.33 -0.99 -3.15
CA CYS A 23 -10.84 -0.97 -4.52
C CYS A 23 -9.73 -2.03 -4.73
N PRO A 24 -9.93 -2.99 -5.66
CA PRO A 24 -8.90 -3.95 -6.02
C PRO A 24 -7.61 -3.29 -6.51
N CYS A 25 -7.71 -2.09 -7.10
CA CYS A 25 -6.58 -1.31 -7.59
C CYS A 25 -5.51 -1.05 -6.51
N PHE A 26 -5.92 -0.81 -5.25
CA PHE A 26 -4.99 -0.60 -4.15
C PHE A 26 -4.39 -1.91 -3.62
N LYS A 27 -5.12 -3.03 -3.71
CA LYS A 27 -4.59 -4.35 -3.31
C LYS A 27 -3.74 -5.00 -4.40
N PHE A 28 -3.88 -4.59 -5.66
CA PHE A 28 -3.26 -5.26 -6.80
C PHE A 28 -1.74 -5.39 -6.66
N GLY A 29 -1.05 -4.30 -6.32
CA GLY A 29 0.40 -4.32 -6.11
C GLY A 29 0.81 -5.31 -5.02
N PHE A 30 0.07 -5.38 -3.92
CA PHE A 30 0.32 -6.33 -2.84
C PHE A 30 0.00 -7.78 -3.23
N ILE A 31 -1.06 -8.02 -4.01
CA ILE A 31 -1.40 -9.37 -4.52
C ILE A 31 -0.31 -9.86 -5.48
N ALA A 32 0.12 -9.00 -6.41
CA ALA A 32 1.19 -9.32 -7.36
C ALA A 32 2.54 -9.56 -6.65
N ALA A 33 2.88 -8.73 -5.67
CA ALA A 33 4.06 -8.93 -4.82
C ALA A 33 3.98 -10.24 -4.04
N ASN A 34 2.83 -10.56 -3.44
CA ASN A 34 2.64 -11.82 -2.72
C ASN A 34 2.78 -13.02 -3.67
N GLY A 35 2.25 -12.94 -4.89
CA GLY A 35 2.41 -13.98 -5.91
C GLY A 35 3.88 -14.27 -6.22
N THR A 36 4.66 -13.23 -6.51
CA THR A 36 6.11 -13.36 -6.79
C THR A 36 6.91 -13.83 -5.57
N ILE A 37 6.56 -13.40 -4.36
CA ILE A 37 7.16 -13.89 -3.11
C ILE A 37 6.90 -15.40 -2.95
N ILE A 38 5.66 -15.86 -3.13
CA ILE A 38 5.30 -17.28 -3.06
C ILE A 38 6.04 -18.09 -4.12
N GLU A 39 6.26 -17.53 -5.31
CA GLU A 39 7.08 -18.17 -6.33
C GLU A 39 8.54 -18.30 -5.89
N ALA A 40 9.12 -17.26 -5.29
CA ALA A 40 10.49 -17.30 -4.79
C ALA A 40 10.68 -18.26 -3.60
N PHE A 41 9.61 -18.59 -2.88
CA PHE A 41 9.62 -19.55 -1.76
C PHE A 41 9.72 -20.99 -2.23
N LYS A 42 9.38 -21.28 -3.50
CA LYS A 42 9.53 -22.61 -4.08
C LYS A 42 10.98 -23.05 -3.88
N ASP A 43 11.13 -24.24 -3.28
CA ASP A 43 12.41 -24.91 -3.00
C ASP A 43 13.27 -24.29 -1.88
N GLU A 44 12.77 -23.29 -1.15
CA GLU A 44 13.49 -22.68 -0.03
C GLU A 44 13.11 -23.28 1.32
N LYS A 45 14.09 -23.80 2.06
CA LYS A 45 13.87 -24.33 3.42
C LYS A 45 13.73 -23.22 4.47
N ARG A 46 14.31 -22.05 4.20
CA ARG A 46 14.31 -20.89 5.10
C ARG A 46 14.17 -19.62 4.29
N VAL A 47 13.27 -18.75 4.71
CA VAL A 47 13.03 -17.47 4.06
C VAL A 47 13.10 -16.35 5.09
N HIS A 48 13.75 -15.26 4.72
CA HIS A 48 13.72 -14.01 5.46
C HIS A 48 13.10 -12.92 4.58
N ILE A 49 12.00 -12.33 5.05
CA ILE A 49 11.35 -11.18 4.41
C ILE A 49 11.79 -9.93 5.16
N ILE A 50 12.31 -8.95 4.44
CA ILE A 50 12.67 -7.63 4.97
C ILE A 50 11.71 -6.62 4.34
N ASP A 51 10.96 -5.92 5.17
CA ASP A 51 9.99 -4.93 4.72
C ASP A 51 10.29 -3.55 5.30
N PHE A 52 10.42 -2.60 4.39
CA PHE A 52 10.76 -1.21 4.64
C PHE A 52 9.53 -0.32 4.86
N ASP A 53 8.30 -0.83 4.72
CA ASP A 53 7.07 -0.15 5.08
C ASP A 53 5.88 -1.12 5.33
N ILE A 54 5.94 -1.87 6.45
CA ILE A 54 4.89 -2.84 6.82
C ILE A 54 3.48 -2.21 7.00
N ASN A 55 3.33 -0.87 7.00
CA ASN A 55 2.04 -0.20 7.22
C ASN A 55 1.27 -0.86 8.40
N GLN A 56 0.02 -1.32 8.20
CA GLN A 56 -0.81 -2.06 9.16
C GLN A 56 -0.67 -3.59 9.09
N GLY A 57 0.21 -4.13 8.23
CA GLY A 57 0.43 -5.58 8.12
C GLY A 57 -0.60 -6.35 7.29
N ASN A 58 -1.56 -5.66 6.64
CA ASN A 58 -2.61 -6.30 5.84
C ASN A 58 -2.06 -7.19 4.71
N GLN A 59 -0.96 -6.78 4.07
CA GLN A 59 -0.28 -7.57 3.04
C GLN A 59 0.13 -8.96 3.58
N TYR A 60 0.64 -9.01 4.81
CA TYR A 60 1.14 -10.24 5.43
C TYR A 60 0.04 -11.18 5.88
N ILE A 61 -1.10 -10.65 6.33
CA ILE A 61 -2.27 -11.48 6.64
C ILE A 61 -2.66 -12.27 5.38
N THR A 62 -2.77 -11.58 4.24
CA THR A 62 -3.10 -12.24 2.97
C THR A 62 -2.00 -13.17 2.50
N LEU A 63 -0.72 -12.82 2.67
CA LEU A 63 0.41 -13.69 2.33
C LEU A 63 0.39 -14.99 3.13
N VAL A 64 0.24 -14.91 4.46
CA VAL A 64 0.18 -16.07 5.36
C VAL A 64 -1.02 -16.96 5.02
N GLN A 65 -2.21 -16.38 4.85
CA GLN A 65 -3.40 -17.14 4.44
C GLN A 65 -3.21 -17.85 3.11
N THR A 66 -2.56 -17.19 2.14
CA THR A 66 -2.29 -17.80 0.83
C THR A 66 -1.27 -18.94 0.97
N ILE A 67 -0.22 -18.76 1.77
CA ILE A 67 0.78 -19.79 2.05
C ILE A 67 0.15 -21.02 2.73
N ASP A 68 -0.68 -20.82 3.75
CA ASP A 68 -1.36 -21.89 4.48
C ASP A 68 -2.30 -22.70 3.59
N SER A 69 -2.88 -22.06 2.57
CA SER A 69 -3.76 -22.72 1.59
C SER A 69 -3.02 -23.59 0.57
N ILE A 70 -1.68 -23.52 0.49
CA ILE A 70 -0.89 -24.27 -0.48
C ILE A 70 -0.36 -25.56 0.15
N PRO A 71 -0.83 -26.75 -0.29
CA PRO A 71 -0.29 -28.01 0.20
C PRO A 71 1.20 -28.10 -0.18
N GLN A 72 2.08 -28.32 0.80
CA GLN A 72 3.52 -28.61 0.65
C GLN A 72 4.50 -27.50 0.25
N LYS A 73 4.10 -26.23 0.02
CA LYS A 73 5.06 -25.18 -0.44
C LYS A 73 5.53 -24.16 0.60
N VAL A 74 5.39 -24.48 1.89
CA VAL A 74 5.75 -23.56 2.96
C VAL A 74 7.19 -23.82 3.45
N PRO A 75 8.08 -22.81 3.50
CA PRO A 75 9.41 -22.95 4.09
C PRO A 75 9.32 -23.44 5.54
N SER A 76 10.23 -24.32 5.96
CA SER A 76 10.27 -24.82 7.34
C SER A 76 10.51 -23.72 8.39
N ARG A 77 11.04 -22.57 7.96
CA ARG A 77 11.22 -21.40 8.81
C ARG A 77 11.10 -20.11 8.00
N THR A 78 10.10 -19.30 8.33
CA THR A 78 9.92 -17.96 7.77
C THR A 78 10.17 -16.92 8.85
N SER A 79 10.97 -15.91 8.57
CA SER A 79 11.19 -14.76 9.44
C SER A 79 10.78 -13.48 8.73
N LEU A 80 10.16 -12.57 9.46
CA LEU A 80 9.78 -11.24 8.98
C LEU A 80 10.50 -10.19 9.83
N MET A 81 11.27 -9.33 9.17
CA MET A 81 11.95 -8.19 9.79
C MET A 81 11.33 -6.89 9.28
N ARG A 82 10.74 -6.12 10.21
CA ARG A 82 10.28 -4.76 9.95
C ARG A 82 11.45 -3.79 10.04
N VAL A 83 11.60 -2.95 9.04
CA VAL A 83 12.52 -1.82 9.03
C VAL A 83 11.69 -0.54 9.00
N TYR A 84 11.84 0.33 10.01
CA TYR A 84 11.13 1.60 10.03
C TYR A 84 11.86 2.61 9.14
N PRO A 85 11.22 3.10 8.05
CA PRO A 85 11.88 3.88 7.01
C PRO A 85 12.15 5.33 7.42
N SER A 86 11.77 5.76 8.63
CA SER A 86 12.00 7.10 9.17
C SER A 86 13.48 7.55 9.13
N ARG A 87 14.40 6.68 8.72
CA ARG A 87 15.85 6.94 8.60
C ARG A 87 16.48 6.55 7.25
N MET A 88 15.74 6.06 6.24
CA MET A 88 16.34 5.63 4.97
C MET A 88 15.73 6.30 3.75
N ASN A 89 16.60 6.92 2.94
CA ASN A 89 16.25 7.43 1.60
C ASN A 89 16.44 6.33 0.54
N GLY A 90 15.94 6.57 -0.67
CA GLY A 90 16.02 5.60 -1.78
C GLY A 90 17.44 5.12 -2.08
N THR A 91 18.44 5.99 -1.96
CA THR A 91 19.86 5.63 -2.16
C THR A 91 20.37 4.64 -1.10
N SER A 92 19.99 4.84 0.16
CA SER A 92 20.30 3.91 1.24
C SER A 92 19.67 2.56 0.98
N ILE A 93 18.39 2.50 0.60
CA ILE A 93 17.69 1.24 0.29
C ILE A 93 18.40 0.49 -0.84
N CYS A 94 18.77 1.18 -1.93
CA CYS A 94 19.52 0.58 -3.04
C CYS A 94 20.91 0.08 -2.64
N THR A 95 21.56 0.73 -1.67
CA THR A 95 22.87 0.29 -1.18
C THR A 95 22.72 -0.95 -0.30
N TRP A 96 21.74 -0.95 0.59
CA TRP A 96 21.42 -2.09 1.45
C TRP A 96 20.98 -3.31 0.65
N SER A 97 20.15 -3.14 -0.39
CA SER A 97 19.74 -4.26 -1.24
C SER A 97 20.93 -4.93 -1.92
N ARG A 98 21.94 -4.16 -2.35
CA ARG A 98 23.19 -4.72 -2.90
C ARG A 98 23.99 -5.50 -1.86
N VAL A 99 24.09 -5.00 -0.63
CA VAL A 99 24.84 -5.67 0.46
C VAL A 99 24.12 -6.94 0.93
N LEU A 100 22.80 -6.91 1.02
CA LEU A 100 21.99 -8.04 1.46
C LEU A 100 21.91 -9.17 0.43
N ASN A 101 22.14 -8.85 -0.86
CA ASN A 101 22.06 -9.79 -1.98
C ASN A 101 20.79 -10.67 -1.95
N PRO A 102 19.58 -10.07 -1.89
CA PRO A 102 18.34 -10.82 -1.78
C PRO A 102 18.05 -11.60 -3.07
N LYS A 103 17.41 -12.76 -2.93
CA LYS A 103 16.94 -13.58 -4.07
C LYS A 103 15.85 -12.86 -4.89
N LEU A 104 15.00 -12.08 -4.20
CA LEU A 104 13.91 -11.33 -4.80
C LEU A 104 13.79 -9.97 -4.11
N VAL A 105 13.57 -8.93 -4.92
CA VAL A 105 13.16 -7.61 -4.46
C VAL A 105 11.82 -7.30 -5.11
N THR A 106 10.81 -7.02 -4.30
CA THR A 106 9.51 -6.51 -4.77
C THR A 106 9.37 -5.04 -4.37
N VAL A 107 8.90 -4.22 -5.30
CA VAL A 107 8.66 -2.79 -5.08
C VAL A 107 7.22 -2.52 -5.50
N VAL A 108 6.46 -1.90 -4.61
CA VAL A 108 5.08 -1.48 -4.87
C VAL A 108 5.04 0.03 -4.63
N GLU A 109 4.91 0.79 -5.71
CA GLU A 109 4.92 2.25 -5.69
C GLU A 109 3.70 2.81 -6.44
N GLN A 110 3.32 4.04 -6.11
CA GLN A 110 2.30 4.77 -6.86
C GLN A 110 2.92 5.28 -8.16
N ASP A 111 2.32 4.94 -9.30
CA ASP A 111 2.77 5.41 -10.60
C ASP A 111 2.28 6.83 -10.86
N VAL A 112 2.93 7.81 -10.23
CA VAL A 112 2.63 9.24 -10.38
C VAL A 112 3.87 10.10 -10.23
N ASN A 113 4.14 10.98 -11.21
CA ASN A 113 5.29 11.89 -11.14
C ASN A 113 4.94 13.21 -10.46
N THR A 114 4.88 13.20 -9.14
CA THR A 114 4.67 14.40 -8.32
C THR A 114 5.97 15.07 -7.86
N ASN A 115 7.13 14.56 -8.28
CA ASN A 115 8.40 14.93 -7.66
C ASN A 115 9.28 15.73 -8.62
N THR A 116 9.37 15.29 -9.88
CA THR A 116 10.33 15.81 -10.85
C THR A 116 9.69 16.70 -11.92
N ALA A 117 8.37 16.68 -12.04
CA ALA A 117 7.64 17.46 -13.04
C ALA A 117 7.50 18.95 -12.65
N PRO A 118 7.33 19.86 -13.63
CA PRO A 118 6.97 21.26 -13.40
C PRO A 118 5.69 21.42 -12.59
N SER A 119 5.51 22.55 -11.89
CA SER A 119 4.42 22.75 -10.92
C SER A 119 3.02 22.44 -11.47
N PHE A 120 2.68 22.95 -12.66
CA PHE A 120 1.39 22.71 -13.29
C PHE A 120 1.25 21.25 -13.74
N SER A 121 2.30 20.65 -14.29
CA SER A 121 2.31 19.24 -14.67
C SER A 121 2.07 18.33 -13.46
N ARG A 122 2.69 18.60 -12.30
CA ARG A 122 2.41 17.84 -11.07
C ARG A 122 0.95 17.92 -10.64
N PHE A 123 0.32 19.08 -10.81
CA PHE A 123 -1.10 19.24 -10.51
C PHE A 123 -1.96 18.38 -11.44
N ILE A 124 -1.68 18.40 -12.74
CA ILE A 124 -2.40 17.58 -13.73
C ILE A 124 -2.16 16.09 -13.48
N GLU A 125 -0.92 15.66 -13.23
CA GLU A 125 -0.58 14.26 -12.90
C GLU A 125 -1.30 13.79 -11.64
N ALA A 126 -1.25 14.60 -10.57
CA ALA A 126 -1.98 14.29 -9.35
C ALA A 126 -3.49 14.23 -9.60
N TYR A 127 -4.05 15.20 -10.32
CA TYR A 127 -5.47 15.23 -10.66
C TYR A 127 -5.89 13.98 -11.42
N ASN A 128 -5.15 13.60 -12.46
CA ASN A 128 -5.44 12.41 -13.27
C ASN A 128 -5.35 11.14 -12.42
N TYR A 129 -4.31 11.01 -11.60
CA TYR A 129 -4.12 9.87 -10.69
C TYR A 129 -5.30 9.75 -9.70
N TYR A 130 -5.67 10.84 -9.03
CA TYR A 130 -6.79 10.84 -8.08
C TYR A 130 -8.15 10.66 -8.77
N SER A 131 -8.36 11.24 -9.95
CA SER A 131 -9.60 11.06 -10.73
C SER A 131 -9.80 9.58 -11.08
N ALA A 132 -8.78 8.92 -11.63
CA ALA A 132 -8.86 7.49 -11.96
C ALA A 132 -9.14 6.62 -10.72
N MET A 133 -8.59 7.00 -9.56
CA MET A 133 -8.91 6.32 -8.30
C MET A 133 -10.36 6.51 -7.87
N PHE A 134 -10.93 7.71 -7.99
CA PHE A 134 -12.34 7.95 -7.71
C PHE A 134 -13.25 7.20 -8.69
N ASP A 135 -12.95 7.23 -9.98
CA ASP A 135 -13.70 6.48 -11.00
C ASP A 135 -13.69 4.97 -10.68
N SER A 136 -12.55 4.44 -10.22
CA SER A 136 -12.45 3.04 -9.81
C SER A 136 -13.22 2.71 -8.53
N LEU A 137 -13.40 3.67 -7.61
CA LEU A 137 -14.24 3.48 -6.43
C LEU A 137 -15.71 3.44 -6.81
N ASP A 138 -16.15 4.38 -7.64
CA ASP A 138 -17.53 4.44 -8.13
C ASP A 138 -17.90 3.16 -8.92
N ALA A 139 -16.94 2.57 -9.64
CA ALA A 139 -17.14 1.31 -10.33
C ALA A 139 -17.18 0.07 -9.41
N THR A 140 -16.58 0.14 -8.20
CA THR A 140 -16.45 -1.01 -7.28
C THR A 140 -17.44 -0.98 -6.12
N LEU A 141 -18.02 0.18 -5.83
CA LEU A 141 -19.00 0.36 -4.76
C LEU A 141 -20.43 0.28 -5.29
N PRO A 142 -21.22 -0.74 -4.90
CA PRO A 142 -22.65 -0.74 -5.15
C PRO A 142 -23.29 0.49 -4.50
N ARG A 143 -24.17 1.15 -5.25
CA ARG A 143 -24.96 2.27 -4.73
C ARG A 143 -25.75 1.83 -3.49
N GLU A 144 -25.74 2.64 -2.44
CA GLU A 144 -26.41 2.42 -1.15
C GLU A 144 -25.78 1.33 -0.25
N SER A 145 -24.58 0.85 -0.58
CA SER A 145 -23.83 -0.03 0.33
C SER A 145 -23.35 0.71 1.58
N GLN A 146 -23.24 0.00 2.70
CA GLN A 146 -22.73 0.56 3.96
C GLN A 146 -21.32 1.15 3.81
N ASP A 147 -20.51 0.56 2.93
CA ASP A 147 -19.17 1.02 2.60
C ASP A 147 -19.18 2.32 1.80
N GLN A 148 -20.09 2.48 0.83
CA GLN A 148 -20.26 3.76 0.13
C GLN A 148 -20.69 4.87 1.10
N ILE A 149 -21.66 4.59 1.99
CA ILE A 149 -22.11 5.55 3.01
C ILE A 149 -20.94 5.97 3.93
N ASN A 150 -20.06 5.03 4.28
CA ASN A 150 -18.89 5.31 5.08
C ASN A 150 -17.85 6.16 4.34
N VAL A 151 -17.59 5.88 3.06
CA VAL A 151 -16.71 6.70 2.20
C VAL A 151 -17.28 8.10 2.08
N GLU A 152 -18.54 8.25 1.70
CA GLU A 152 -19.21 9.53 1.52
C GLU A 152 -19.22 10.34 2.81
N ARG A 153 -19.47 9.72 3.97
CA ARG A 153 -19.42 10.40 5.27
C ARG A 153 -18.04 10.98 5.56
N ILE A 154 -16.97 10.24 5.26
CA ILE A 154 -15.58 10.68 5.46
C ILE A 154 -15.19 11.78 4.47
N VAL A 155 -15.55 11.63 3.20
CA VAL A 155 -15.31 12.66 2.18
C VAL A 155 -16.09 13.94 2.52
N ASN A 156 -17.34 13.82 2.95
CA ASN A 156 -18.16 14.96 3.36
C ASN A 156 -17.62 15.66 4.60
N SER A 157 -17.07 14.93 5.58
CA SER A 157 -16.39 15.57 6.72
C SER A 157 -15.16 16.36 6.27
N LEU A 158 -14.38 15.83 5.33
CA LEU A 158 -13.21 16.53 4.76
C LEU A 158 -13.61 17.81 4.00
N VAL A 159 -14.70 17.79 3.24
CA VAL A 159 -15.19 18.95 2.48
C VAL A 159 -15.73 20.04 3.39
N ARG A 160 -16.46 19.66 4.46
CA ARG A 160 -17.00 20.61 5.44
C ARG A 160 -15.90 21.32 6.22
N GLU A 161 -14.83 20.61 6.58
CA GLU A 161 -13.67 21.18 7.27
C GLU A 161 -12.82 22.11 6.41
N ARG A 162 -12.91 22.05 5.07
CA ARG A 162 -12.24 23.03 4.17
C ARG A 162 -13.04 24.32 3.95
N ARG A 163 -14.30 24.36 4.36
CA ARG A 163 -15.20 25.51 4.16
C ARG A 163 -15.36 26.39 5.41
N GLY A 164 -14.69 26.06 6.52
CA GLY A 164 -14.57 26.89 7.72
C GLY A 164 -13.13 27.30 7.95
#